data_AF-A0A7V8JMH3-F1
#
_entry.id   AF-A0A7V8JMH3-F1
#
_cell.length_a   1.000
_cell.length_b   1.000
_cell.length_c   1.000
_cell.angle_alpha   90.00
_cell.angle_beta   90.00
_cell.angle_gamma   90.00
#
_symmetry.space_group_name_H-M   'P 1'
#
loop_
_entity.id
_entity.type
_entity.pdbx_description
1 polymer ?
#
loop_
_entity_poly.entity_id
_entity_poly.type
_entity_poly.pdbx_seq_one_letter_code
_entity_poly.pdbx_strand_id
1 'polypeptide(L)' 'MILMQVRSPVPNHAGVYLGDDLMLHHLYGRLSEKAVYGGMWAERTRYIVRHKEARRG' A
#
# COMPACT_ATOMS: atom_id res chain seq x y z
N MET A 1 -3.34 -6.13 1.26
CA MET A 1 -2.14 -5.47 0.72
C MET A 1 -2.55 -4.60 -0.45
N ILE A 2 -1.98 -3.41 -0.53
CA ILE A 2 -2.17 -2.41 -1.57
C ILE A 2 -0.90 -2.46 -2.44
N LEU A 3 -1.06 -2.64 -3.75
CA LEU A 3 0.05 -2.60 -4.72
C LEU A 3 -0.06 -1.32 -5.54
N MET A 4 1.04 -0.58 -5.59
CA MET A 4 1.13 0.75 -6.16
C MET A 4 2.21 0.82 -7.25
N GLN A 5 2.00 1.73 -8.19
CA GLN A 5 2.94 2.02 -9.29
C GLN A 5 3.50 3.44 -9.14
N VAL A 6 4.76 3.54 -8.73
CA VAL A 6 5.45 4.79 -8.44
C VAL A 6 6.64 4.94 -9.37
N ARG A 7 6.53 5.85 -10.35
CA ARG A 7 7.59 6.17 -11.33
C ARG A 7 8.20 4.93 -12.02
N SER A 8 7.37 3.94 -12.32
CA SER A 8 7.72 2.66 -12.93
C SER A 8 6.66 2.28 -13.96
N PRO A 9 6.99 1.54 -15.03
CA PRO A 9 5.99 0.98 -15.96
C PRO A 9 5.18 -0.17 -15.35
N VAL A 10 5.62 -0.71 -14.21
CA VAL A 10 4.98 -1.83 -13.48
C VAL A 10 4.81 -1.50 -11.99
N PRO A 11 3.86 -2.13 -11.27
CA PRO A 11 3.75 -1.98 -9.82
C PRO A 11 5.05 -2.35 -9.12
N ASN A 12 5.57 -1.45 -8.30
CA ASN A 12 6.88 -1.55 -7.67
C ASN A 12 6.87 -1.13 -6.19
N HIS A 13 5.72 -0.73 -5.68
CA HIS A 13 5.56 -0.31 -4.29
C HIS A 13 4.39 -1.06 -3.65
N ALA A 14 4.49 -1.36 -2.36
CA ALA A 14 3.47 -2.09 -1.63
C ALA A 14 3.23 -1.50 -0.23
N GLY A 15 2.00 -1.64 0.25
CA GLY A 15 1.60 -1.26 1.60
C GLY A 15 0.58 -2.24 2.20
N VAL A 16 0.52 -2.30 3.53
CA VAL A 16 -0.50 -3.05 4.26
C VAL A 16 -1.52 -2.05 4.79
N TYR A 17 -2.78 -2.16 4.34
CA TYR A 17 -3.87 -1.34 4.87
C TYR A 17 -4.13 -1.72 6.33
N LEU A 18 -4.19 -0.73 7.20
CA LEU A 18 -4.37 -0.90 8.64
C LEU A 18 -5.80 -0.60 9.11
N GLY A 19 -6.64 -0.04 8.24
CA GLY A 19 -7.91 0.59 8.63
C GLY A 19 -7.74 2.10 8.77
N ASP A 20 -8.87 2.80 8.95
CA ASP A 20 -8.92 4.24 9.21
C ASP A 20 -8.08 5.09 8.23
N ASP A 21 -8.13 4.74 6.94
CA ASP A 21 -7.35 5.39 5.88
C ASP A 21 -5.84 5.39 6.16
N LEU A 22 -5.32 4.43 6.92
CA LEU A 22 -3.89 4.27 7.19
C LEU A 22 -3.32 3.03 6.49
N MET A 23 -2.07 3.15 6.06
CA MET A 23 -1.27 2.01 5.59
C MET A 23 0.11 1.99 6.25
N LEU A 24 0.64 0.79 6.47
CA LEU A 24 2.06 0.58 6.77
C LEU A 24 2.80 0.34 5.45
N HIS A 25 3.86 1.10 5.21
CA HIS A 25 4.74 0.87 4.07
C HIS A 25 6.17 1.25 4.39
N HIS A 26 7.10 0.84 3.54
CA HIS A 26 8.51 1.22 3.61
C HIS A 26 8.84 2.07 2.39
N LEU A 27 9.23 3.33 2.61
CA LEU A 27 9.68 4.19 1.52
C LEU A 27 11.19 4.02 1.31
N TYR A 28 11.64 4.04 0.06
CA TYR A 28 13.06 3.94 -0.27
C TYR A 28 13.90 4.94 0.54
N GLY A 29 14.92 4.44 1.24
CA GLY A 29 15.83 5.25 2.05
C GLY A 29 15.26 5.70 3.40
N ARG A 30 14.10 5.19 3.83
CA ARG A 30 13.46 5.53 5.12
C ARG A 30 13.02 4.27 5.85
N LEU A 31 12.83 4.36 7.17
CA LEU A 31 12.23 3.27 7.93
C LEU A 31 10.75 3.07 7.56
N SER A 32 10.21 1.91 7.89
CA SER A 32 8.78 1.65 7.74
C SER A 32 7.96 2.63 8.57
N GLU A 33 6.89 3.15 7.99
CA GLU A 33 6.03 4.14 8.64
C GLU A 33 4.55 3.88 8.38
N LYS A 34 3.71 4.37 9.30
CA LYS A 34 2.28 4.52 9.04
C LYS A 34 2.07 5.82 8.29
N ALA A 35 1.39 5.75 7.15
CA ALA A 35 1.05 6.89 6.32
C ALA A 35 -0.45 6.87 6.01
N VAL A 36 -1.01 8.05 5.75
CA VAL A 36 -2.38 8.16 5.24
C VAL A 36 -2.44 7.53 3.84
N TYR A 37 -3.29 6.52 3.69
CA TYR A 37 -3.67 5.94 2.42
C TYR A 37 -4.70 6.84 1.72
N GLY A 38 -4.20 7.88 1.07
CA GLY A 38 -4.99 8.84 0.30
C GLY A 38 -4.11 9.55 -0.75
N GLY A 39 -4.69 10.55 -1.44
CA GLY A 39 -3.99 11.35 -2.45
C GLY A 39 -3.14 10.50 -3.39
N MET A 40 -1.86 10.84 -3.49
CA MET A 40 -0.91 10.15 -4.37
C MET A 40 -0.83 8.63 -4.15
N TRP A 41 -1.00 8.14 -2.92
CA TRP A 41 -0.93 6.69 -2.64
C TRP A 41 -2.17 5.96 -3.17
N ALA A 42 -3.35 6.53 -2.95
CA ALA A 42 -4.60 6.01 -3.50
C ALA A 42 -4.62 6.11 -5.04
N GLU A 43 -4.24 7.26 -5.60
CA GLU A 43 -4.16 7.49 -7.06
C GLU A 43 -3.24 6.51 -7.78
N ARG A 44 -2.15 6.09 -7.12
CA ARG A 44 -1.17 5.15 -7.69
C ARG A 44 -1.49 3.69 -7.42
N THR A 45 -2.61 3.38 -6.75
CA THR A 45 -3.00 2.01 -6.48
C THR A 45 -3.44 1.31 -7.75
N ARG A 46 -2.82 0.16 -8.03
CA ARG A 46 -3.16 -0.67 -9.18
C ARG A 46 -3.90 -1.94 -8.79
N TYR A 47 -3.56 -2.52 -7.64
CA TYR A 47 -4.22 -3.74 -7.15
C TYR A 47 -4.41 -3.68 -5.65
N ILE A 48 -5.55 -4.19 -5.19
CA ILE A 48 -5.78 -4.52 -3.79
C ILE A 48 -5.89 -6.03 -3.72
N VAL A 49 -4.94 -6.66 -3.04
CA VAL A 49 -4.87 -8.12 -2.92
C VAL A 49 -4.99 -8.54 -1.47
N ARG A 50 -5.62 -9.68 -1.25
CA ARG A 50 -5.78 -10.30 0.06
C ARG A 50 -5.33 -11.75 -0.05
N HIS A 51 -4.62 -12.22 0.97
CA HIS A 51 -4.25 -13.63 1.06
C HIS A 51 -5.53 -14.47 1.16
N LYS A 52 -5.57 -15.63 0.47
CA LYS A 52 -6.79 -16.46 0.38
C LYS A 52 -7.31 -16.88 1.75
N GLU A 53 -6.41 -17.10 2.70
CA GLU A 53 -6.73 -17.53 4.07
C GLU A 53 -6.89 -16.37 5.05
N ALA A 54 -6.69 -15.12 4.61
CA ALA A 54 -6.87 -13.98 5.50
C ALA A 54 -8.34 -13.87 5.90
N ARG A 55 -8.60 -14.08 7.19
CA ARG A 55 -9.94 -13.93 7.77
C ARG A 55 -10.39 -12.47 7.64
N ARG A 56 -11.69 -12.27 7.42
CA ARG A 56 -12.29 -10.95 7.63
C ARG A 56 -12.35 -10.74 9.15
N GLY A 57 -11.71 -9.66 9.61
CA GLY A 57 -11.95 -9.12 10.94
C GLY A 57 -13.28 -8.39 10.97
#